data_AF-A0A821AVP7-F1
#
_entry.id   AF-A0A821AVP7-F1
#
_cell.length_a   1.000
_cell.length_b   1.000
_cell.length_c   1.000
_cell.angle_alpha   90.00
_cell.angle_beta   90.00
_cell.angle_gamma   90.00
#
_symmetry.space_group_name_H-M   'P 1'
#
loop_
_entity.id
_entity.type
_entity.pdbx_description
1 polymer ?
#
loop_
_entity_poly.entity_id
_entity_poly.type
_entity_poly.pdbx_seq_one_letter_code
_entity_poly.pdbx_strand_id
1 'polypeptide(L)'
;MLNKLDNLLAQMAEVNIHLSNLKVKYDKIEQITLAKNDSDVLIKENLNLLRKQSIELKKEVIVNNLMVERHENMFTKLIIPMFEDIFSFITMQNCDSKGRTLDADLKVKLERYLIQM
;
A
#
# COMPACT_ATOMS: atom_id res chain seq x y z
N MET A 1 12.64 -26.39 -76.25
CA MET A 1 12.32 -25.04 -75.71
C MET A 1 11.06 -25.05 -74.88
N LEU A 2 9.96 -25.67 -75.33
CA LEU A 2 8.71 -25.85 -74.57
C LEU A 2 8.91 -26.36 -73.14
N ASN A 3 9.58 -27.50 -72.93
CA ASN A 3 9.83 -28.03 -71.57
C ASN A 3 10.59 -27.09 -70.63
N LYS A 4 11.44 -26.18 -71.13
CA LYS A 4 12.15 -25.21 -70.27
C LYS A 4 11.22 -24.07 -69.86
N LEU A 5 10.30 -23.70 -70.74
CA LEU A 5 9.32 -22.66 -70.52
C LEU A 5 8.24 -23.12 -69.52
N ASP A 6 7.78 -24.36 -69.66
CA ASP A 6 6.84 -24.99 -68.73
C ASP A 6 7.44 -25.12 -67.32
N ASN A 7 8.73 -25.47 -67.23
CA ASN A 7 9.42 -25.56 -65.95
C ASN A 7 9.60 -24.17 -65.30
N LEU A 8 9.88 -23.14 -66.10
CA LEU A 8 9.97 -21.76 -65.62
C LEU A 8 8.62 -21.25 -65.11
N LEU A 9 7.53 -21.57 -65.82
CA LEU A 9 6.16 -21.23 -65.40
C LEU A 9 5.79 -21.91 -64.07
N ALA A 10 6.16 -23.19 -63.90
CA ALA A 10 5.94 -23.91 -62.65
C ALA A 10 6.73 -23.27 -61.48
N GLN A 11 8.00 -22.92 -61.69
CA GLN A 11 8.82 -22.24 -60.68
C GLN A 11 8.28 -20.84 -60.33
N MET A 12 7.82 -20.08 -61.33
CA MET A 12 7.20 -18.77 -61.07
C MET A 12 5.89 -18.89 -60.29
N ALA A 13 5.08 -19.92 -60.55
CA ALA A 13 3.87 -20.19 -59.78
C ALA A 13 4.20 -20.53 -58.32
N GLU A 14 5.23 -21.34 -58.08
CA GLU A 14 5.71 -21.70 -56.74
C GLU A 14 6.24 -20.47 -55.97
N VAL A 15 7.04 -19.63 -56.62
CA VAL A 15 7.51 -18.35 -56.04
C VAL A 15 6.33 -17.46 -55.66
N ASN A 16 5.30 -17.38 -56.51
CA ASN A 16 4.12 -16.56 -56.22
C ASN A 16 3.34 -17.08 -55.00
N ILE A 17 3.22 -18.40 -54.86
CA ILE A 17 2.62 -19.03 -53.66
C ILE A 17 3.44 -18.68 -52.41
N HIS A 18 4.77 -18.77 -52.47
CA HIS A 18 5.64 -18.41 -51.36
C HIS A 18 5.53 -16.93 -50.98
N LEU A 19 5.47 -16.03 -51.96
CA LEU A 19 5.29 -14.59 -51.72
C LEU A 19 3.92 -14.28 -51.09
N SER A 20 2.85 -14.95 -51.56
CA SER A 20 1.53 -14.83 -50.95
C SER A 20 1.52 -15.30 -49.50
N ASN A 21 2.15 -16.43 -49.21
CA ASN A 21 2.28 -16.95 -47.85
C ASN A 21 3.13 -16.04 -46.96
N LEU A 22 4.20 -15.44 -47.51
CA LEU A 22 5.04 -14.50 -46.78
C LEU A 22 4.26 -13.23 -46.41
N LYS A 23 3.45 -12.70 -47.33
CA LYS A 23 2.58 -11.55 -47.07
C LYS A 23 1.63 -11.80 -45.91
N VAL A 24 0.93 -12.94 -45.91
CA VAL A 24 0.02 -13.30 -44.81
C VAL A 24 0.76 -13.42 -43.46
N LYS A 25 1.99 -13.93 -43.46
CA LYS A 25 2.81 -13.99 -42.23
C LYS A 25 3.24 -12.60 -41.76
N TYR A 26 3.61 -11.73 -42.70
CA TYR A 26 3.97 -10.35 -42.41
C TYR A 26 2.80 -9.59 -41.75
N ASP A 27 1.61 -9.67 -42.33
CA ASP A 27 0.41 -9.00 -41.80
C ASP A 27 0.10 -9.46 -40.36
N LYS A 28 0.29 -10.75 -40.05
CA LYS A 28 0.13 -11.27 -38.69
C LYS A 28 1.16 -10.72 -37.72
N ILE A 29 2.43 -10.60 -38.14
CA ILE A 29 3.49 -10.04 -37.31
C ILE A 29 3.21 -8.55 -37.02
N GLU A 30 2.75 -7.81 -38.01
CA GLU A 30 2.37 -6.40 -37.84
C GLU A 30 1.24 -6.26 -36.81
N GLN A 31 0.17 -7.06 -36.93
CA GLN A 31 -0.93 -7.08 -35.96
C GLN A 31 -0.45 -7.41 -34.54
N ILE A 32 0.42 -8.41 -34.38
CA ILE A 32 1.00 -8.77 -33.09
C ILE A 32 1.81 -7.61 -32.51
N THR A 33 2.57 -6.91 -33.36
CA THR A 33 3.41 -5.79 -32.94
C THR A 33 2.56 -4.61 -32.47
N LEU A 34 1.48 -4.29 -33.18
CA LEU A 34 0.53 -3.26 -32.80
C LEU A 34 -0.15 -3.61 -31.46
N ALA A 35 -0.70 -4.82 -31.34
CA ALA A 35 -1.35 -5.27 -30.11
C ALA A 35 -0.39 -5.27 -28.91
N LYS A 36 0.88 -5.64 -29.11
CA LYS A 36 1.90 -5.58 -28.07
C LYS A 36 2.21 -4.15 -27.66
N ASN A 37 2.34 -3.22 -28.61
CA ASN A 37 2.58 -1.81 -28.29
C ASN A 37 1.43 -1.22 -27.47
N ASP A 38 0.18 -1.51 -27.83
CA ASP A 38 -0.98 -1.05 -27.07
C ASP A 38 -1.00 -1.62 -25.65
N SER A 39 -0.68 -2.91 -25.51
CA SER A 39 -0.53 -3.55 -24.20
C SER A 39 0.60 -2.93 -23.37
N ASP A 40 1.75 -2.64 -23.98
CA ASP A 40 2.91 -2.05 -23.28
C ASP A 40 2.59 -0.64 -22.80
N VAL A 41 1.81 0.14 -23.55
CA VAL A 41 1.30 1.45 -23.12
C VAL A 41 0.42 1.31 -21.88
N LEU A 42 -0.55 0.40 -21.90
CA LEU A 42 -1.44 0.15 -20.75
C LEU A 42 -0.67 -0.29 -19.51
N ILE A 43 0.30 -1.19 -19.66
CA ILE A 43 1.17 -1.64 -18.56
C ILE A 43 1.94 -0.46 -17.98
N LYS A 44 2.50 0.41 -18.82
CA LYS A 44 3.24 1.60 -18.39
C LYS A 44 2.35 2.57 -17.62
N GLU A 45 1.12 2.78 -18.04
CA GLU A 45 0.15 3.61 -17.32
C GLU A 45 -0.19 3.03 -15.95
N ASN A 46 -0.46 1.73 -15.87
CA ASN A 46 -0.73 1.03 -14.61
C ASN A 46 0.46 1.10 -13.64
N LEU A 47 1.69 0.92 -14.13
CA LEU A 47 2.90 1.05 -13.32
C LEU A 47 3.09 2.48 -12.79
N ASN A 48 2.76 3.49 -13.60
CA ASN A 48 2.81 4.88 -13.15
C ASN A 48 1.77 5.18 -12.06
N LEU A 49 0.56 4.63 -12.19
CA LEU A 49 -0.48 4.75 -11.17
C LEU A 49 -0.04 4.10 -9.85
N LEU A 50 0.44 2.86 -9.90
CA LEU A 50 0.95 2.13 -8.74
C LEU A 50 2.11 2.87 -8.06
N ARG A 51 3.01 3.47 -8.86
CA ARG A 51 4.11 4.27 -8.33
C ARG A 51 3.61 5.50 -7.57
N LYS A 52 2.59 6.20 -8.09
CA LYS A 52 1.99 7.35 -7.39
C LYS A 52 1.34 6.92 -6.07
N GLN A 53 0.51 5.88 -6.09
CA GLN A 53 -0.14 5.34 -4.89
C GLN A 53 0.88 4.89 -3.84
N SER A 54 1.96 4.23 -4.26
CA SER A 54 3.04 3.80 -3.34
C SER A 54 3.72 4.98 -2.65
N ILE A 55 3.93 6.09 -3.36
CA ILE A 55 4.52 7.32 -2.78
C ILE A 55 3.56 7.96 -1.78
N GLU A 56 2.27 8.00 -2.08
CA GLU A 56 1.23 8.54 -1.18
C GLU A 56 1.11 7.71 0.10
N LEU A 57 1.01 6.38 -0.01
CA LEU A 57 1.00 5.47 1.13
C LEU A 57 2.22 5.65 2.03
N LYS A 58 3.42 5.81 1.46
CA LYS A 58 4.63 6.07 2.24
C LYS A 58 4.54 7.36 3.05
N LYS A 59 3.96 8.42 2.47
CA LYS A 59 3.76 9.69 3.19
C LYS A 59 2.75 9.52 4.33
N GLU A 60 1.63 8.84 4.08
CA GLU A 60 0.61 8.57 5.11
C GLU A 60 1.17 7.77 6.28
N VAL A 61 1.97 6.73 6.01
CA VAL A 61 2.62 5.93 7.06
C VAL A 61 3.54 6.78 7.93
N ILE A 62 4.34 7.68 7.33
CA ILE A 62 5.20 8.59 8.09
C ILE A 62 4.37 9.51 9.00
N VAL A 63 3.29 10.10 8.48
CA VAL A 63 2.42 10.98 9.26
C VAL A 63 1.74 10.21 10.40
N ASN A 64 1.24 9.01 10.13
CA ASN A 64 0.59 8.18 11.15
C ASN A 64 1.57 7.75 12.25
N ASN A 65 2.81 7.36 11.89
CA ASN A 65 3.83 7.02 12.88
C ASN A 65 4.14 8.21 13.81
N LEU A 66 4.27 9.42 13.26
CA LEU A 66 4.47 10.63 14.05
C LEU A 66 3.28 10.92 14.97
N MET A 67 2.05 10.69 14.50
CA MET A 67 0.85 10.84 15.33
C MET A 67 0.81 9.84 16.48
N VAL A 68 1.13 8.57 16.21
CA VAL A 68 1.21 7.53 17.25
C VAL A 68 2.25 7.91 18.32
N GLU A 69 3.46 8.28 17.90
CA GLU A 69 4.53 8.68 18.83
C GLU A 69 4.12 9.92 19.65
N ARG A 70 3.44 10.89 19.04
CA ARG A 70 2.90 12.06 19.75
C ARG A 70 1.84 11.67 20.77
N HIS A 71 0.92 10.79 20.42
CA HIS A 71 -0.09 10.29 21.34
C HIS A 71 0.54 9.51 22.48
N GLU A 72 1.48 8.60 22.20
CA GLU A 72 2.22 7.87 23.22
C GLU A 72 2.92 8.84 24.19
N ASN A 73 3.62 9.85 23.67
CA ASN A 73 4.24 10.87 24.50
C ASN A 73 3.21 11.66 25.34
N MET A 74 2.08 12.04 24.74
CA MET A 74 1.02 12.76 25.45
C MET A 74 0.44 11.90 26.59
N PHE A 75 0.17 10.62 26.35
CA PHE A 75 -0.35 9.74 27.39
C PHE A 75 0.68 9.50 28.49
N THR A 76 1.89 9.09 28.12
CA THR A 76 2.94 8.72 29.08
C THR A 76 3.51 9.89 29.88
N LYS A 77 3.63 11.07 29.28
CA LYS A 77 4.30 12.22 29.93
C LYS A 77 3.34 13.25 30.50
N LEU A 78 2.08 13.24 30.09
CA LEU A 78 1.11 14.25 30.51
C LEU A 78 -0.12 13.61 31.14
N ILE A 79 -0.89 12.85 30.37
CA ILE A 79 -2.23 12.39 30.82
C ILE A 79 -2.13 11.43 32.00
N ILE A 80 -1.28 10.40 31.93
CA ILE A 80 -1.11 9.43 33.01
C ILE A 80 -0.55 10.11 34.28
N PRO A 81 0.57 10.87 34.22
CA PRO A 81 1.05 11.61 35.39
C PRO A 81 0.02 12.57 35.99
N MET A 82 -0.77 13.27 35.16
CA MET A 82 -1.84 14.13 35.65
C MET A 82 -2.92 13.36 36.41
N PHE A 83 -3.30 12.16 35.94
CA PHE A 83 -4.23 11.32 36.68
C PHE A 83 -3.64 10.80 37.99
N GLU A 84 -2.35 10.44 38.01
CA GLU A 84 -1.65 10.06 39.24
C GLU A 84 -1.67 11.19 40.27
N ASP A 85 -1.38 12.42 39.84
CA ASP A 85 -1.42 13.61 40.69
C ASP A 85 -2.83 13.87 41.23
N ILE A 86 -3.87 13.78 40.38
CA ILE A 86 -5.26 13.98 40.78
C ILE A 86 -5.70 12.92 41.77
N PHE A 87 -5.39 11.64 41.52
CA PHE A 87 -5.77 10.55 42.42
C PHE A 87 -5.03 10.63 43.76
N SER A 88 -3.76 11.03 43.73
CA SER A 88 -2.97 11.30 44.93
C SER A 88 -3.56 12.46 45.73
N PHE A 89 -3.96 13.54 45.05
CA PHE A 89 -4.60 14.69 45.68
C PHE A 89 -5.94 14.32 46.33
N ILE A 90 -6.82 13.60 45.62
CA ILE A 90 -8.11 13.15 46.16
C ILE A 90 -7.88 12.24 47.37
N THR A 91 -6.92 11.32 47.29
CA THR A 91 -6.56 10.43 48.40
C THR A 91 -6.08 11.22 49.61
N MET A 92 -5.29 12.27 49.41
CA MET A 92 -4.84 13.15 50.49
C MET A 92 -5.99 13.89 51.17
N GLN A 93 -7.01 14.32 50.39
CA GLN A 93 -8.21 14.95 50.93
C GLN A 93 -9.16 13.95 51.62
N ASN A 94 -9.02 12.66 51.34
CA ASN A 94 -9.83 11.59 51.93
C ASN A 94 -9.28 11.12 53.30
N CYS A 95 -8.62 12.02 54.03
CA CYS A 95 -8.07 11.76 55.36
C CYS A 95 -8.51 12.84 56.35
N ASP A 96 -8.77 12.45 57.59
CA ASP A 96 -9.01 13.41 58.68
C ASP A 96 -7.69 14.11 59.12
N SER A 97 -7.81 15.12 59.99
CA SER A 97 -6.66 15.82 60.59
C SER A 97 -5.68 14.94 61.38
N LYS A 98 -6.04 13.67 61.63
CA LYS A 98 -5.23 12.65 62.32
C LYS A 98 -4.72 11.58 61.35
N GLY A 99 -4.90 11.76 60.04
CA GLY A 99 -4.44 10.85 58.99
C GLY A 99 -5.30 9.59 58.80
N ARG A 100 -6.53 9.55 59.32
CA ARG A 100 -7.44 8.41 59.17
C ARG A 100 -8.26 8.56 57.90
N THR A 101 -8.34 7.48 57.12
CA THR A 101 -9.17 7.42 55.90
C THR A 101 -10.64 7.70 56.24
N LEU A 102 -11.27 8.64 55.52
CA LEU A 102 -12.68 9.00 55.68
C LEU A 102 -13.60 8.04 54.92
N ASP A 103 -13.25 7.73 53.66
CA ASP A 103 -13.94 6.76 52.81
C ASP A 103 -12.97 5.66 52.36
N ALA A 104 -13.05 4.49 52.99
CA ALA A 104 -12.18 3.35 52.67
C ALA A 104 -12.44 2.78 51.27
N ASP A 105 -13.68 2.81 50.79
CA ASP A 105 -14.04 2.27 49.47
C ASP A 105 -13.50 3.16 48.36
N LEU A 106 -13.54 4.49 48.53
CA LEU A 106 -12.94 5.44 47.61
C LEU A 106 -11.42 5.24 47.51
N LYS A 107 -10.75 5.07 48.66
CA LYS A 107 -9.30 4.81 48.71
C LYS A 107 -8.92 3.56 47.90
N VAL A 108 -9.61 2.44 48.15
CA VAL A 108 -9.35 1.18 47.45
C VAL A 108 -9.61 1.29 45.94
N LYS A 109 -10.65 2.03 45.52
CA LYS A 109 -10.93 2.27 44.09
C LYS A 109 -9.83 3.09 43.42
N LEU A 110 -9.36 4.15 44.05
CA LEU A 110 -8.30 5.01 43.51
C LEU A 110 -6.96 4.27 43.42
N GLU A 111 -6.58 3.51 44.45
CA GLU A 111 -5.38 2.66 44.44
C GLU A 111 -5.47 1.61 43.33
N ARG A 112 -6.64 1.01 43.12
CA ARG A 112 -6.87 0.07 42.02
C ARG A 112 -6.71 0.74 40.65
N TYR A 113 -7.23 1.96 40.46
CA TYR A 113 -7.07 2.67 39.20
C TYR A 113 -5.61 3.04 38.92
N LEU A 114 -4.85 3.42 39.95
CA LEU A 114 -3.41 3.68 39.82
C LEU A 114 -2.62 2.44 39.39
N ILE A 115 -2.94 1.26 39.94
CA ILE A 115 -2.28 -0.01 39.59
C ILE A 115 -2.62 -0.49 38.17
N GLN A 116 -3.78 -0.07 37.64
CA GLN A 116 -4.28 -0.49 36.33
C GLN A 116 -3.87 0.44 35.17
N MET A 117 -3.29 1.60 35.48
CA MET A 117 -2.72 2.53 34.50
C MET A 117 -1.28 2.17 34.18
#